data_AF-A0A936E8Q8-F1
#
_entry.id   AF-A0A936E8Q8-F1
#
_cell.length_a   1.000
_cell.length_b   1.000
_cell.length_c   1.000
_cell.angle_alpha   90.00
_cell.angle_beta   90.00
_cell.angle_gamma   90.00
#
_symmetry.space_group_name_H-M   'P 1'
#
loop_
_entity.id
_entity.type
_entity.pdbx_description
1 polymer ?
#
loop_
_entity_poly.entity_id
_entity_poly.type
_entity_poly.pdbx_seq_one_letter_code
_entity_poly.pdbx_strand_id
1 'polypeptide(L)'
;MPIASGHITTVITSPDVAFDQTGSTAEAATAQFRGPFDNPHHSWSFKTTLDTYAQKVQAVNPNMKLCVTEFGWATTEGYDSSPEGFGFALDNTLEEQAAYLVQAFNQMRESGDVWLAYVFNYDFGNKGGGPTDDVVPYSIVDINGVPRPAFAALAEMEKVR
;
A
#
# COMPACT_ATOMS: atom_id res chain seq x y z
N MET A 1 -26.12 3.13 -1.37
CA MET A 1 -25.06 3.53 -2.33
C MET A 1 -24.51 2.26 -2.95
N PRO A 2 -24.36 2.18 -4.28
CA PRO A 2 -23.70 1.05 -4.93
C PRO A 2 -22.18 1.15 -4.71
N ILE A 3 -21.56 0.03 -4.37
CA ILE A 3 -20.17 -0.07 -3.93
C ILE A 3 -19.50 -1.21 -4.69
N ALA A 4 -18.31 -0.97 -5.24
CA ALA A 4 -17.46 -2.00 -5.83
C ALA A 4 -16.33 -2.36 -4.86
N SER A 5 -16.05 -3.65 -4.66
CA SER A 5 -14.93 -4.13 -3.86
C SER A 5 -13.68 -4.27 -4.72
N GLY A 6 -12.55 -3.78 -4.22
CA GLY A 6 -11.23 -3.94 -4.83
C GLY A 6 -10.17 -4.35 -3.80
N HIS A 7 -9.20 -5.15 -4.25
CA HIS A 7 -8.00 -5.52 -3.52
C HIS A 7 -6.80 -4.81 -4.18
N ILE A 8 -5.95 -4.13 -3.41
CA ILE A 8 -4.77 -3.42 -3.93
C ILE A 8 -3.55 -3.81 -3.10
N THR A 9 -2.81 -4.84 -3.49
CA THR A 9 -1.52 -5.15 -2.83
C THR A 9 -0.43 -4.26 -3.39
N THR A 10 0.24 -3.50 -2.52
CA THR A 10 1.07 -2.35 -2.88
C THR A 10 2.55 -2.69 -3.14
N VAL A 11 3.31 -1.67 -3.55
CA VAL A 11 4.48 -1.72 -4.43
C VAL A 11 5.55 -0.78 -3.88
N ILE A 12 6.77 -0.84 -4.40
CA ILE A 12 7.96 -0.09 -3.92
C ILE A 12 7.80 1.44 -4.02
N THR A 13 6.96 1.94 -4.93
CA THR A 13 6.89 3.38 -5.21
C THR A 13 5.86 4.10 -4.34
N SER A 14 6.07 5.42 -4.19
CA SER A 14 5.10 6.34 -3.59
C SER A 14 3.68 6.22 -4.20
N PRO A 15 2.61 6.43 -3.41
CA PRO A 15 1.22 6.26 -3.84
C PRO A 15 0.82 7.05 -5.09
N ASP A 16 1.40 8.22 -5.33
CA ASP A 16 1.10 9.12 -6.44
C ASP A 16 1.81 8.78 -7.76
N VAL A 17 2.70 7.81 -7.78
CA VAL A 17 3.46 7.44 -8.99
C VAL A 17 2.59 6.59 -9.90
N ALA A 18 2.37 7.05 -11.14
CA ALA A 18 1.71 6.24 -12.16
C ALA A 18 2.62 5.10 -12.66
N PHE A 19 2.02 4.00 -13.12
CA PHE A 19 2.79 2.81 -13.50
C PHE A 19 3.83 3.04 -14.59
N ASP A 20 3.60 3.97 -15.50
CA ASP A 20 4.48 4.35 -16.60
C ASP A 20 5.53 5.41 -16.20
N GLN A 21 5.48 5.88 -14.96
CA GLN A 21 6.40 6.86 -14.38
C GLN A 21 7.38 6.25 -13.39
N THR A 22 7.19 5.00 -12.98
CA THR A 22 8.02 4.28 -11.99
C THR A 22 9.51 4.37 -12.32
N GLY A 23 9.90 4.19 -13.57
CA GLY A 23 11.30 4.23 -14.02
C GLY A 23 11.98 5.61 -13.89
N SER A 24 11.23 6.68 -13.64
CA SER A 24 11.76 8.05 -13.45
C SER A 24 11.85 8.47 -11.97
N THR A 25 11.49 7.59 -11.04
CA THR A 25 11.55 7.84 -9.59
C THR A 25 12.98 7.69 -9.04
N ALA A 26 13.23 8.20 -7.84
CA ALA A 26 14.55 8.05 -7.21
C ALA A 26 14.79 6.59 -6.80
N GLU A 27 13.73 5.91 -6.36
CA GLU A 27 13.65 4.50 -5.99
C GLU A 27 14.09 3.59 -7.14
N ALA A 28 13.80 3.99 -8.39
CA ALA A 28 14.23 3.25 -9.58
C ALA A 28 15.75 3.08 -9.68
N ALA A 29 16.54 3.99 -9.10
CA ALA A 29 18.00 3.95 -9.14
C ALA A 29 18.59 2.97 -8.11
N THR A 30 17.89 2.70 -7.02
CA THR A 30 18.41 1.93 -5.87
C THR A 30 17.68 0.63 -5.59
N ALA A 31 16.48 0.43 -6.14
CA ALA A 31 15.66 -0.74 -5.89
C ALA A 31 16.34 -2.04 -6.34
N GLN A 32 16.37 -3.01 -5.43
CA GLN A 32 16.82 -4.38 -5.66
C GLN A 32 15.81 -5.15 -6.51
N PHE A 33 14.52 -5.01 -6.20
CA PHE A 33 13.45 -5.60 -6.98
C PHE A 33 13.09 -4.70 -8.16
N ARG A 34 13.44 -5.20 -9.35
CA ARG A 34 13.34 -4.42 -10.59
C ARG A 34 11.96 -4.41 -11.24
N GLY A 35 11.02 -5.23 -10.78
CA GLY A 35 9.74 -5.49 -11.44
C GLY A 35 9.01 -4.22 -11.93
N PRO A 36 8.69 -3.25 -11.06
CA PRO A 36 7.97 -2.03 -11.44
C PRO A 36 8.73 -1.14 -12.43
N PHE A 37 10.06 -1.24 -12.46
CA PHE A 37 10.94 -0.34 -13.20
C PHE A 37 11.31 -0.90 -14.59
N ASP A 38 11.53 -2.21 -14.68
CA ASP A 38 11.94 -2.89 -15.91
C ASP A 38 10.74 -3.46 -16.69
N ASN A 39 9.61 -3.71 -16.02
CA ASN A 39 8.36 -4.15 -16.63
C ASN A 39 7.15 -3.35 -16.06
N PRO A 40 6.99 -2.07 -16.47
CA PRO A 40 5.89 -1.22 -16.04
C PRO A 40 4.51 -1.88 -16.24
N HIS A 41 3.75 -2.01 -15.15
CA HIS A 41 2.41 -2.61 -15.18
C HIS A 41 1.52 -1.92 -14.14
N HIS A 42 0.23 -1.71 -14.46
CA HIS A 42 -0.69 -0.97 -13.59
C HIS A 42 -0.83 -1.57 -12.18
N SER A 43 -0.68 -2.89 -12.03
CA SER A 43 -0.69 -3.56 -10.71
C SER A 43 0.51 -3.16 -9.83
N TRP A 44 1.54 -2.54 -10.42
CA TRP A 44 2.68 -1.96 -9.71
C TRP A 44 2.47 -0.50 -9.30
N SER A 45 1.28 0.08 -9.49
CA SER A 45 0.98 1.46 -9.08
C SER A 45 -0.34 1.53 -8.34
N PHE A 46 -0.28 2.07 -7.11
CA PHE A 46 -1.47 2.40 -6.33
C PHE A 46 -2.35 3.39 -7.09
N LYS A 47 -1.79 4.51 -7.53
CA LYS A 47 -2.50 5.54 -8.31
C LYS A 47 -3.20 4.96 -9.53
N THR A 48 -2.46 4.32 -10.42
CA THR A 48 -3.04 3.82 -11.69
C THR A 48 -4.11 2.78 -11.42
N THR A 49 -3.90 1.88 -10.45
CA THR A 49 -4.90 0.89 -10.07
C THR A 49 -6.17 1.59 -9.57
N LEU A 50 -6.06 2.46 -8.57
CA LEU A 50 -7.21 3.12 -7.95
C LEU A 50 -8.00 3.95 -8.97
N ASP A 51 -7.30 4.80 -9.75
CA ASP A 51 -7.91 5.65 -10.77
C ASP A 51 -8.62 4.82 -11.84
N THR A 52 -8.02 3.70 -12.27
CA THR A 52 -8.61 2.80 -13.28
C THR A 52 -9.88 2.13 -12.77
N TYR A 53 -9.88 1.67 -11.51
CA TYR A 53 -11.07 1.08 -10.90
C TYR A 53 -12.19 2.11 -10.74
N ALA A 54 -11.88 3.32 -10.26
CA ALA A 54 -12.84 4.41 -10.12
C ALA A 54 -13.49 4.75 -11.48
N GLN A 55 -12.67 4.95 -12.52
CA GLN A 55 -13.17 5.21 -13.88
C GLN A 55 -14.09 4.10 -14.40
N LYS A 56 -13.70 2.83 -14.23
CA LYS A 56 -14.48 1.69 -14.72
C LYS A 56 -15.83 1.57 -14.03
N VAL A 57 -15.89 1.74 -12.71
CA VAL A 57 -17.16 1.63 -11.97
C VAL A 57 -18.07 2.82 -12.26
N GLN A 58 -17.50 4.01 -12.42
CA GLN A 58 -18.24 5.23 -12.72
C GLN A 58 -18.77 5.29 -14.16
N ALA A 59 -18.09 4.63 -15.10
CA ALA A 59 -18.60 4.43 -16.45
C ALA A 59 -19.93 3.63 -16.48
N VAL A 60 -20.15 2.76 -15.49
CA VAL A 60 -21.42 2.03 -15.31
C VAL A 60 -22.42 2.85 -14.49
N ASN A 61 -21.95 3.50 -13.43
CA ASN A 61 -22.77 4.39 -12.61
C ASN A 61 -21.92 5.55 -12.06
N PRO A 62 -22.12 6.80 -12.54
CA PRO A 62 -21.31 7.95 -12.15
C PRO A 62 -21.26 8.26 -10.64
N ASN A 63 -22.23 7.75 -9.86
CA ASN A 63 -22.29 7.94 -8.42
C ASN A 63 -21.71 6.76 -7.61
N MET A 64 -21.18 5.72 -8.28
CA MET A 64 -20.61 4.56 -7.61
C MET A 64 -19.24 4.91 -7.03
N LYS A 65 -19.05 4.57 -5.76
CA LYS A 65 -17.78 4.74 -5.04
C LYS A 65 -17.11 3.39 -4.80
N LEU A 66 -15.80 3.41 -4.63
CA LEU A 66 -15.01 2.24 -4.30
C LEU A 66 -15.07 1.92 -2.80
N CYS A 67 -15.06 0.64 -2.48
CA CYS A 67 -14.64 0.10 -1.19
C CYS A 67 -13.31 -0.63 -1.39
N VAL A 68 -12.24 -0.04 -0.88
CA VAL A 68 -10.90 -0.62 -0.92
C VAL A 68 -10.76 -1.54 0.28
N THR A 69 -10.86 -2.84 0.04
CA THR A 69 -10.88 -3.82 1.13
C THR A 69 -9.51 -4.11 1.70
N GLU A 70 -8.45 -3.91 0.92
CA GLU A 70 -7.07 -4.15 1.34
C GLU A 70 -6.13 -3.23 0.55
N PHE A 71 -5.25 -2.52 1.25
CA PHE A 71 -4.06 -1.87 0.70
C PHE A 71 -2.94 -1.72 1.72
N GLY A 72 -1.68 -1.69 1.30
CA GLY A 72 -0.57 -1.42 2.21
C GLY A 72 0.81 -1.69 1.61
N TRP A 73 1.84 -1.03 2.14
CA TRP A 73 3.23 -1.21 1.69
C TRP A 73 3.94 -2.22 2.57
N ALA A 74 4.51 -3.27 1.96
CA ALA A 74 5.33 -4.23 2.70
C ALA A 74 6.72 -3.64 2.98
N THR A 75 7.24 -3.90 4.18
CA THR A 75 8.64 -3.66 4.52
C THR A 75 9.17 -4.78 5.41
N THR A 76 10.36 -5.28 5.07
CA THR A 76 11.12 -6.21 5.91
C THR A 76 12.21 -5.50 6.71
N GLU A 77 12.26 -4.17 6.72
CA GLU A 77 13.18 -3.44 7.58
C GLU A 77 12.93 -3.80 9.06
N GLY A 78 14.04 -4.04 9.78
CA GLY A 78 14.01 -4.54 11.15
C GLY A 78 13.93 -6.07 11.28
N TYR A 79 13.94 -6.81 10.16
CA TYR A 79 13.99 -8.27 10.15
C TYR A 79 15.22 -8.81 9.40
N ASP A 80 15.79 -9.91 9.90
CA ASP A 80 16.93 -10.60 9.28
C ASP A 80 16.51 -11.55 8.13
N SER A 81 15.21 -11.68 7.88
CA SER A 81 14.66 -12.52 6.82
C SER A 81 13.44 -11.89 6.16
N SER A 82 13.15 -12.35 4.93
CA SER A 82 12.01 -11.94 4.12
C SER A 82 11.27 -13.19 3.62
N PRO A 83 9.94 -13.14 3.43
CA PRO A 83 9.21 -14.24 2.80
C PRO A 83 9.70 -14.54 1.38
N GLU A 84 9.51 -15.77 0.92
CA GLU A 84 9.85 -16.13 -0.46
C GLU A 84 8.97 -15.34 -1.44
N GLY A 85 9.56 -14.74 -2.48
CA GLY A 85 8.84 -13.91 -3.44
C GLY A 85 8.56 -12.46 -3.00
N PHE A 86 8.94 -12.07 -1.78
CA PHE A 86 8.75 -10.72 -1.23
C PHE A 86 9.97 -9.81 -1.45
N GLY A 87 10.68 -9.97 -2.57
CA GLY A 87 11.86 -9.16 -2.89
C GLY A 87 11.56 -7.65 -2.91
N PHE A 88 10.34 -7.26 -3.25
CA PHE A 88 9.89 -5.87 -3.23
C PHE A 88 9.79 -5.26 -1.82
N ALA A 89 9.62 -6.07 -0.78
CA ALA A 89 9.52 -5.58 0.60
C ALA A 89 10.89 -5.15 1.17
N LEU A 90 11.99 -5.53 0.51
CA LEU A 90 13.34 -5.12 0.88
C LEU A 90 13.65 -3.67 0.49
N ASP A 91 12.87 -3.10 -0.44
CA ASP A 91 13.13 -1.77 -1.00
C ASP A 91 12.30 -0.67 -0.34
N ASN A 92 11.43 -1.00 0.61
CA ASN A 92 10.71 -0.04 1.43
C ASN A 92 11.28 0.00 2.85
N THR A 93 11.46 1.22 3.36
CA THR A 93 11.70 1.49 4.77
C THR A 93 10.40 1.52 5.59
N LEU A 94 10.51 1.45 6.92
CA LEU A 94 9.43 1.65 7.87
C LEU A 94 8.85 3.08 7.78
N GLU A 95 9.70 4.07 7.52
CA GLU A 95 9.31 5.47 7.31
C GLU A 95 8.53 5.65 6.00
N GLU A 96 8.96 5.02 4.91
CA GLU A 96 8.23 5.00 3.65
C GLU A 96 6.87 4.31 3.82
N GLN A 97 6.81 3.16 4.49
CA GLN A 97 5.53 2.51 4.83
C GLN A 97 4.59 3.49 5.55
N ALA A 98 5.09 4.21 6.55
CA ALA A 98 4.29 5.19 7.30
C ALA A 98 3.81 6.35 6.43
N ALA A 99 4.72 6.97 5.67
CA ALA A 99 4.42 8.12 4.83
C ALA A 99 3.43 7.77 3.71
N TYR A 100 3.65 6.64 3.03
CA TYR A 100 2.83 6.19 1.91
C TYR A 100 1.44 5.79 2.35
N LEU A 101 1.28 5.15 3.51
CA LEU A 101 -0.04 4.83 4.06
C LEU A 101 -0.86 6.09 4.34
N VAL A 102 -0.26 7.11 4.98
CA VAL A 102 -0.93 8.40 5.25
C VAL A 102 -1.30 9.11 3.94
N GLN A 103 -0.36 9.21 3.01
CA GLN A 103 -0.58 9.84 1.71
C GLN A 103 -1.68 9.14 0.92
N ALA A 104 -1.70 7.81 0.88
CA ALA A 104 -2.73 7.03 0.19
C ALA A 104 -4.13 7.26 0.77
N PHE A 105 -4.27 7.26 2.11
CA PHE A 105 -5.54 7.60 2.75
C PHE A 105 -6.00 9.02 2.42
N ASN A 106 -5.10 10.00 2.42
CA ASN A 106 -5.45 11.38 2.06
C ASN A 106 -5.88 11.48 0.58
N GLN A 107 -5.15 10.85 -0.34
CA GLN A 107 -5.54 10.81 -1.76
C GLN A 107 -6.92 10.18 -1.98
N MET A 108 -7.22 9.07 -1.28
CA MET A 108 -8.54 8.43 -1.34
C MET A 108 -9.65 9.32 -0.79
N ARG A 109 -9.38 10.11 0.25
CA ARG A 109 -10.33 11.09 0.81
C ARG A 109 -10.56 12.26 -0.15
N GLU A 110 -9.47 12.80 -0.69
CA GLU A 110 -9.48 13.98 -1.57
C GLU A 110 -10.09 13.68 -2.95
N SER A 111 -9.96 12.46 -3.46
CA SER A 111 -10.53 12.10 -4.76
C SER A 111 -12.07 12.15 -4.78
N GLY A 112 -12.71 11.86 -3.64
CA GLY A 112 -14.16 11.70 -3.55
C GLY A 112 -14.69 10.38 -4.13
N ASP A 113 -13.83 9.56 -4.73
CA ASP A 113 -14.17 8.31 -5.42
C ASP A 113 -14.24 7.10 -4.47
N VAL A 114 -13.64 7.20 -3.29
CA VAL A 114 -13.59 6.13 -2.29
C VAL A 114 -14.58 6.43 -1.16
N TRP A 115 -15.36 5.43 -0.80
CA TRP A 115 -16.26 5.50 0.36
C TRP A 115 -15.63 4.93 1.62
N LEU A 116 -14.89 3.82 1.47
CA LEU A 116 -14.33 3.07 2.57
C LEU A 116 -13.01 2.44 2.14
N ALA A 117 -12.01 2.46 3.03
CA ALA A 117 -10.70 1.88 2.78
C ALA A 117 -10.15 1.22 4.05
N TYR A 118 -9.52 0.05 3.90
CA TYR A 118 -8.88 -0.68 4.99
C TYR A 118 -7.41 -0.93 4.67
N VAL A 119 -6.53 -0.52 5.59
CA VAL A 119 -5.10 -0.86 5.52
C VAL A 119 -4.89 -2.32 5.93
N PHE A 120 -4.08 -3.05 5.16
CA PHE A 120 -3.59 -4.39 5.46
C PHE A 120 -2.11 -4.28 5.90
N ASN A 121 -1.70 -4.64 7.12
CA ASN A 121 -2.53 -5.07 8.25
C ASN A 121 -2.06 -4.53 9.62
N TYR A 122 -2.90 -4.73 10.63
CA TYR A 122 -2.73 -4.16 11.97
C TYR A 122 -1.66 -4.88 12.81
N ASP A 123 -1.86 -6.16 13.12
CA ASP A 123 -1.10 -6.90 14.14
C ASP A 123 -0.60 -8.27 13.68
N PHE A 124 -0.48 -8.53 12.37
CA PHE A 124 -0.02 -9.86 11.96
C PHE A 124 1.47 -10.05 12.23
N GLY A 125 2.24 -9.00 12.50
CA GLY A 125 3.62 -9.12 12.96
C GLY A 125 3.72 -10.03 14.18
N ASN A 126 3.01 -9.71 15.27
CA ASN A 126 3.02 -10.49 16.51
C ASN A 126 2.02 -11.65 16.55
N LYS A 127 1.19 -11.83 15.51
CA LYS A 127 0.18 -12.90 15.42
C LYS A 127 0.45 -13.93 14.31
N GLY A 128 1.35 -13.63 13.39
CA GLY A 128 1.74 -14.49 12.27
C GLY A 128 2.87 -15.45 12.61
N GLY A 129 3.36 -16.16 11.58
CA GLY A 129 4.40 -17.18 11.67
C GLY A 129 5.83 -16.65 11.82
N GLY A 130 6.02 -15.34 12.01
CA GLY A 130 7.33 -14.68 12.07
C GLY A 130 7.72 -14.04 10.72
N PRO A 131 8.94 -13.49 10.60
CA PRO A 131 9.30 -12.62 9.46
C PRO A 131 9.23 -13.25 8.06
N THR A 132 9.18 -14.58 7.96
CA THR A 132 9.04 -15.30 6.68
C THR A 132 7.58 -15.59 6.29
N ASP A 133 6.61 -15.13 7.08
CA ASP A 133 5.18 -15.20 6.76
C ASP A 133 4.78 -13.98 5.92
N ASP A 134 4.21 -14.21 4.73
CA ASP A 134 3.89 -13.21 3.69
C ASP A 134 3.12 -11.99 4.19
N VAL A 135 2.35 -12.16 5.27
CA VAL A 135 1.51 -11.11 5.85
C VAL A 135 2.23 -10.24 6.88
N VAL A 136 3.37 -10.69 7.40
CA VAL A 136 4.14 -9.99 8.44
C VAL A 136 4.78 -8.70 7.94
N PRO A 137 5.36 -8.63 6.72
CA PRO A 137 5.92 -7.38 6.18
C PRO A 137 4.93 -6.21 6.09
N TYR A 138 3.62 -6.50 5.97
CA TYR A 138 2.56 -5.49 5.91
C TYR A 138 2.10 -4.99 7.28
N SER A 139 2.51 -5.64 8.36
CA SER A 139 2.05 -5.31 9.70
C SER A 139 2.62 -3.98 10.18
N ILE A 140 1.76 -3.16 10.80
CA ILE A 140 2.13 -1.91 11.48
C ILE A 140 2.49 -2.13 12.96
N VAL A 141 2.50 -3.38 13.42
CA VAL A 141 3.06 -3.84 14.69
C VAL A 141 4.10 -4.93 14.40
N ASP A 142 5.25 -4.90 15.05
CA ASP A 142 6.32 -5.87 14.82
C ASP A 142 6.06 -7.24 15.47
N ILE A 143 6.96 -8.20 15.26
CA ILE A 143 6.87 -9.56 15.82
C ILE A 143 6.87 -9.63 17.35
N ASN A 144 7.36 -8.59 18.04
CA ASN A 144 7.39 -8.50 19.49
C ASN A 144 6.18 -7.73 20.05
N GLY A 145 5.26 -7.27 19.19
CA GLY A 145 4.11 -6.47 19.59
C GLY A 145 4.42 -4.98 19.75
N VAL A 146 5.57 -4.51 19.26
CA VAL A 146 5.96 -3.10 19.32
C VAL A 146 5.35 -2.35 18.12
N PRO A 147 4.68 -1.21 18.35
CA PRO A 147 4.19 -0.37 17.26
C PRO A 147 5.31 0.08 16.32
N ARG A 148 5.11 -0.07 15.01
CA ARG A 148 5.98 0.47 13.96
C ARG A 148 5.62 1.93 13.65
N PRO A 149 6.48 2.70 12.95
CA PRO A 149 6.20 4.10 12.61
C PRO A 149 4.82 4.32 11.96
N ALA A 150 4.38 3.41 11.09
CA ALA A 150 3.06 3.45 10.46
C ALA A 150 1.90 3.45 11.46
N PHE A 151 2.02 2.78 12.60
CA PHE A 151 0.99 2.79 13.65
C PHE A 151 0.74 4.20 14.16
N ALA A 152 1.82 4.90 14.55
CA ALA A 152 1.73 6.25 15.07
C ALA A 152 1.21 7.23 14.00
N ALA A 153 1.77 7.15 12.79
CA ALA A 153 1.37 8.00 11.67
C ALA A 153 -0.13 7.89 11.36
N LEU A 154 -0.67 6.66 11.34
CA LEU A 154 -2.11 6.44 11.12
C LEU A 154 -2.97 6.88 12.30
N ALA A 155 -2.50 6.69 13.55
CA ALA A 155 -3.23 7.09 14.74
C ALA A 155 -3.37 8.62 14.86
N GLU A 156 -2.40 9.36 14.35
CA GLU A 156 -2.34 10.84 14.36
C GLU A 156 -3.13 11.49 13.22
N MET A 157 -3.53 10.73 12.20
CA MET A 157 -4.34 11.27 11.10
C MET A 157 -5.64 11.91 11.59
N GLU A 158 -6.05 12.98 10.90
CA GLU A 158 -7.35 13.60 11.16
C GLU A 158 -8.49 12.59 11.01
N LYS A 159 -9.38 12.58 12.00
CA LYS A 159 -10.59 11.75 12.04
C LYS A 159 -11.76 12.53 11.45
N VAL A 160 -11.98 12.35 10.16
CA VAL A 160 -13.18 12.86 9.47
C VAL A 160 -14.42 12.13 9.98
N ARG A 161 -15.47 12.90 10.31
CA ARG A 161 -16.78 12.40 10.77
C ARG A 161 -17.81 12.51 9.67
#